data_AF-A0A2V5M2W5-F1
#
_entry.id   AF-A0A2V5M2W5-F1
#
_cell.length_a   1.000
_cell.length_b   1.000
_cell.length_c   1.000
_cell.angle_alpha   90.00
_cell.angle_beta   90.00
_cell.angle_gamma   90.00
#
_symmetry.space_group_name_H-M   'P 1'
#
loop_
_entity.id
_entity.type
_entity.pdbx_description
1 polymer ?
#
loop_
_entity_poly.entity_id
_entity_poly.type
_entity_poly.pdbx_seq_one_letter_code
_entity_poly.pdbx_strand_id
1 'polypeptide(L)'
;MNPLPNEWAIKHRADFCAVTQRPFVPGEYFYTLLYHDSDGYRREDLSEEAWQGRNENIRPFSFWKSRYEPLPPKPAEPVPKENAEQLFRRLMGSNNPPANACYVLAAMLERKRVLKQVKTESRGATRVLIYEQGTTGDVFVVPDPQLRLDELETVQNEVAQLLRGAAKPDKIQT
;
A
#
# COMPACT_ATOMS: atom_id res chain seq x y z
N MET A 1 29.52 9.57 6.80
CA MET A 1 28.78 9.71 5.54
C MET A 1 27.39 9.15 5.80
N ASN A 2 26.35 9.98 5.67
CA ASN A 2 24.98 9.48 5.67
C ASN A 2 24.75 8.79 4.31
N PRO A 3 24.25 7.55 4.28
CA PRO A 3 23.88 6.92 3.02
C PRO A 3 22.78 7.76 2.36
N LEU A 4 22.91 7.98 1.05
CA LEU A 4 21.94 8.79 0.31
C LEU A 4 20.55 8.10 0.36
N PRO A 5 19.44 8.86 0.31
CA PRO A 5 18.07 8.34 0.48
C PRO A 5 17.63 7.24 -0.51
N ASN A 6 18.46 6.92 -1.49
CA ASN A 6 18.11 6.11 -2.67
C ASN A 6 18.94 4.83 -2.83
N GLU A 7 19.90 4.54 -1.94
CA GLU A 7 20.77 3.34 -2.07
C GLU A 7 19.98 2.02 -2.08
N TRP A 8 18.76 2.00 -1.56
CA TRP A 8 17.93 0.79 -1.40
C TRP A 8 16.65 0.78 -2.25
N ALA A 9 16.43 1.80 -3.08
CA ALA A 9 15.20 1.95 -3.88
C ALA A 9 15.25 1.10 -5.17
N ILE A 10 14.99 -0.20 -5.08
CA ILE A 10 14.92 -1.10 -6.24
C ILE A 10 13.56 -0.94 -6.93
N LYS A 11 13.56 -0.67 -8.24
CA LYS A 11 12.33 -0.55 -9.05
C LYS A 11 11.48 -1.84 -9.00
N HIS A 12 10.16 -1.68 -9.19
CA HIS A 12 9.25 -2.81 -9.38
C HIS A 12 9.65 -3.66 -10.60
N ARG A 13 9.25 -4.95 -10.59
CA ARG A 13 9.40 -5.87 -11.73
C ARG A 13 8.80 -5.26 -13.00
N ALA A 14 9.55 -5.28 -14.09
CA ALA A 14 9.08 -4.84 -15.39
C ALA A 14 8.11 -5.87 -15.99
N ASP A 15 7.18 -5.40 -16.82
CA ASP A 15 6.27 -6.27 -17.58
C ASP A 15 6.85 -6.64 -18.96
N PHE A 16 8.07 -6.20 -19.26
CA PHE A 16 8.78 -6.40 -20.53
C PHE A 16 10.23 -6.81 -20.28
N CYS A 17 10.78 -7.61 -21.19
CA CYS A 17 12.20 -7.96 -21.19
C CYS A 17 13.05 -6.72 -21.51
N ALA A 18 14.08 -6.45 -20.70
CA ALA A 18 14.97 -5.31 -20.89
C ALA A 18 15.79 -5.37 -22.20
N VAL A 19 16.01 -6.57 -22.76
CA VAL A 19 16.79 -6.78 -23.99
C VAL A 19 15.89 -6.90 -25.21
N THR A 20 14.96 -7.86 -25.21
CA THR A 20 14.11 -8.13 -26.38
C THR A 20 12.91 -7.19 -26.48
N GLN A 21 12.62 -6.42 -25.42
CA GLN A 21 11.49 -5.49 -25.32
C GLN A 21 10.11 -6.13 -25.49
N ARG A 22 10.04 -7.46 -25.60
CA ARG A 22 8.77 -8.19 -25.64
C ARG A 22 8.13 -8.19 -24.26
N PRO A 23 6.78 -8.13 -24.18
CA PRO A 23 6.08 -8.33 -22.91
C PRO A 23 6.33 -9.74 -22.37
N PHE A 24 6.27 -9.86 -21.05
CA PHE A 24 6.21 -11.17 -20.40
C PHE A 24 4.81 -11.77 -20.51
N VAL A 25 4.75 -13.07 -20.72
CA VAL A 25 3.56 -13.90 -20.83
C VAL A 25 3.24 -14.47 -19.45
N PRO A 26 1.97 -14.39 -18.98
CA PRO A 26 1.57 -14.98 -17.71
C PRO A 26 2.00 -16.45 -17.59
N GLY A 27 2.61 -16.80 -16.46
CA GLY A 27 3.14 -18.13 -16.19
C GLY A 27 4.53 -18.42 -16.77
N GLU A 28 5.10 -17.55 -17.61
CA GLU A 28 6.45 -17.77 -18.14
C GLU A 28 7.54 -17.55 -17.09
N TYR A 29 8.70 -18.17 -17.25
CA TYR A 29 9.85 -17.87 -16.42
C TYR A 29 10.70 -16.74 -17.00
N PHE A 30 11.18 -15.87 -16.13
CA PHE A 30 12.09 -14.78 -16.45
C PHE A 30 13.19 -14.68 -15.37
N TYR A 31 14.25 -13.93 -15.64
CA TYR A 31 15.37 -13.72 -14.74
C TYR A 31 15.43 -12.24 -14.33
N THR A 32 15.48 -11.97 -13.04
CA THR A 32 15.79 -10.63 -12.53
C THR A 32 17.28 -10.53 -12.25
N LEU A 33 17.91 -9.45 -12.71
CA LEU A 33 19.30 -9.11 -12.45
C LEU A 33 19.35 -7.77 -11.70
N LEU A 34 20.16 -7.72 -10.66
CA LEU A 34 20.49 -6.49 -9.96
C LEU A 34 21.96 -6.16 -10.21
N TYR A 35 22.22 -4.95 -10.69
CA TYR A 35 23.56 -4.36 -10.79
C TYR A 35 23.71 -3.32 -9.71
N HIS A 36 24.93 -3.16 -9.20
CA HIS A 36 25.29 -2.07 -8.30
C HIS A 36 26.15 -1.09 -9.08
N ASP A 37 25.63 0.11 -9.32
CA ASP A 37 26.32 1.20 -10.00
C ASP A 37 26.55 2.38 -9.04
N SER A 38 27.08 3.49 -9.55
CA SER A 38 27.35 4.70 -8.76
C SER A 38 26.09 5.36 -8.20
N ASP A 39 24.92 5.08 -8.80
CA ASP A 39 23.64 5.70 -8.46
C ASP A 39 22.73 4.75 -7.64
N GLY A 40 23.22 3.54 -7.31
CA GLY A 40 22.57 2.55 -6.45
C GLY A 40 22.31 1.22 -7.14
N TYR A 41 21.18 0.59 -6.80
CA TYR A 41 20.79 -0.68 -7.42
C TYR A 41 19.95 -0.49 -8.67
N ARG A 42 20.45 -1.00 -9.79
CA ARG A 42 19.74 -1.03 -11.08
C ARG A 42 19.22 -2.43 -11.37
N ARG A 43 17.90 -2.52 -11.54
CA ARG A 43 17.20 -3.77 -11.87
C ARG A 43 17.01 -3.91 -13.38
N GLU A 44 17.24 -5.11 -13.89
CA GLU A 44 16.82 -5.57 -15.22
C GLU A 44 16.03 -6.88 -15.09
N ASP A 45 15.01 -7.05 -15.92
CA ASP A 45 14.26 -8.30 -16.03
C ASP A 45 14.41 -8.84 -17.45
N LEU A 46 14.86 -10.09 -17.60
CA LEU A 46 15.20 -10.73 -18.86
C LEU A 46 14.33 -11.96 -19.10
N SER A 47 13.86 -12.14 -20.34
CA SER A 47 13.32 -13.42 -20.81
C SER A 47 14.38 -14.52 -20.76
N GLU A 48 13.97 -15.78 -20.74
CA GLU A 48 14.92 -16.91 -20.72
C GLU A 48 15.89 -16.90 -21.91
N GLU A 49 15.41 -16.52 -23.10
CA GLU A 49 16.25 -16.32 -24.30
C GLU A 49 17.32 -15.22 -24.09
N ALA A 50 16.95 -14.09 -23.47
CA ALA A 50 17.84 -12.97 -23.24
C ALA A 50 18.83 -13.27 -22.12
N TRP A 51 18.42 -14.08 -21.14
CA TRP A 51 19.30 -14.61 -20.12
C TRP A 51 20.38 -15.53 -20.71
N GLN A 52 20.00 -16.46 -21.59
CA GLN A 52 20.93 -17.38 -22.24
C GLN A 52 21.88 -16.66 -23.20
N GLY A 53 21.41 -15.60 -23.87
CA GLY A 53 22.21 -14.79 -24.79
C GLY A 53 23.01 -13.66 -24.13
N ARG A 54 23.07 -13.57 -22.80
CA ARG A 54 23.71 -12.45 -22.12
C ARG A 54 25.23 -12.50 -22.21
N ASN A 55 25.86 -11.33 -22.17
CA ASN A 55 27.31 -11.25 -21.99
C ASN A 55 27.70 -11.61 -20.55
N GLU A 56 28.20 -12.82 -20.33
CA GLU A 56 28.57 -13.32 -18.99
C GLU A 56 29.72 -12.56 -18.33
N ASN A 57 30.51 -11.81 -19.11
CA ASN A 57 31.57 -10.97 -18.56
C ASN A 57 31.01 -9.81 -17.72
N ILE A 58 29.77 -9.40 -17.97
CA ILE A 58 29.06 -8.42 -17.15
C ILE A 58 28.28 -9.19 -16.08
N ARG A 59 28.83 -9.24 -14.86
CA ARG A 59 28.22 -9.96 -13.74
C ARG A 59 27.29 -9.04 -12.95
N PRO A 60 26.01 -9.41 -12.77
CA PRO A 60 25.15 -8.72 -11.82
C PRO A 60 25.64 -8.96 -10.39
N PHE A 61 25.33 -8.03 -9.50
CA PHE A 61 25.50 -8.21 -8.06
C PHE A 61 24.70 -9.41 -7.54
N SER A 62 23.49 -9.63 -8.06
CA SER A 62 22.64 -10.80 -7.76
C SER A 62 21.67 -11.07 -8.91
N PHE A 63 21.23 -12.33 -9.04
CA PHE A 63 20.18 -12.72 -9.97
C PHE A 63 19.35 -13.90 -9.46
N TRP A 64 18.10 -14.00 -9.91
CA TRP A 64 17.21 -15.12 -9.60
C TRP A 64 16.17 -15.35 -10.71
N LYS A 65 15.69 -16.59 -10.83
CA LYS A 65 14.62 -16.98 -11.75
C LYS A 65 13.26 -16.82 -11.06
N SER A 66 12.26 -16.32 -11.76
CA SER A 66 10.90 -16.11 -11.24
C SER A 66 9.86 -16.42 -12.29
N ARG A 67 8.64 -16.75 -11.85
CA ARG A 67 7.49 -16.90 -12.74
C ARG A 67 6.77 -15.56 -12.87
N TYR A 68 6.51 -15.13 -14.09
CA TYR A 68 5.78 -13.90 -14.36
C TYR A 68 4.30 -14.12 -14.11
N GLU A 69 3.73 -13.30 -13.25
CA GLU A 69 2.29 -13.20 -13.04
C GLU A 69 1.95 -11.73 -13.20
N PRO A 70 1.08 -11.33 -14.15
CA PRO A 70 0.65 -9.95 -14.28
C PRO A 70 0.21 -9.44 -12.91
N LEU A 71 0.56 -8.19 -12.62
CA LEU A 71 -0.09 -7.52 -11.50
C LEU A 71 -1.60 -7.62 -11.76
N PRO A 72 -2.40 -8.11 -10.79
CA PRO A 72 -3.84 -8.10 -10.96
C PRO A 72 -4.21 -6.67 -11.35
N PRO A 73 -5.08 -6.47 -12.36
CA PRO A 73 -5.53 -5.14 -12.71
C PRO A 73 -5.93 -4.49 -11.40
N LYS A 74 -5.36 -3.30 -11.12
CA LYS A 74 -5.77 -2.51 -9.95
C LYS A 74 -7.29 -2.60 -9.97
N PRO A 75 -7.92 -3.24 -8.96
CA PRO A 75 -9.37 -3.38 -8.98
C PRO A 75 -9.89 -1.98 -9.29
N ALA A 76 -10.72 -1.82 -10.32
CA ALA A 76 -11.48 -0.60 -10.48
C ALA A 76 -12.08 -0.38 -9.09
N GLU A 77 -11.63 0.66 -8.36
CA GLU A 77 -12.00 0.80 -6.97
C GLU A 77 -13.52 0.78 -6.92
N PRO A 78 -14.18 -0.27 -6.42
CA PRO A 78 -15.60 -0.22 -6.24
C PRO A 78 -15.75 0.64 -4.99
N VAL A 79 -15.89 1.95 -5.18
CA VAL A 79 -17.03 2.79 -4.74
C VAL A 79 -16.67 4.27 -5.06
N PRO A 80 -17.31 4.95 -6.04
CA PRO A 80 -17.34 6.41 -6.05
C PRO A 80 -18.59 6.87 -5.33
N LYS A 81 -18.48 7.03 -4.00
CA LYS A 81 -19.50 7.62 -3.11
C LYS A 81 -18.95 7.64 -1.67
N GLU A 82 -18.43 8.82 -1.29
CA GLU A 82 -17.51 9.14 -0.18
C GLU A 82 -16.25 8.23 -0.12
N ASN A 83 -15.07 8.81 -0.40
CA ASN A 83 -13.81 8.07 -0.27
C ASN A 83 -13.57 7.75 1.23
N ALA A 84 -13.02 6.58 1.56
CA ALA A 84 -12.79 6.15 2.95
C ALA A 84 -12.03 7.20 3.79
N GLU A 85 -11.16 7.99 3.16
CA GLU A 85 -10.49 9.14 3.79
C GLU A 85 -11.47 10.27 4.16
N GLN A 86 -12.44 10.58 3.31
CA GLN A 86 -13.47 11.60 3.59
C GLN A 86 -14.35 11.17 4.77
N LEU A 87 -14.79 9.90 4.77
CA LEU A 87 -15.53 9.33 5.90
C LEU A 87 -14.69 9.38 7.19
N PHE A 88 -13.42 8.97 7.12
CA PHE A 88 -12.50 9.02 8.25
C PHE A 88 -12.36 10.44 8.81
N ARG A 89 -12.09 11.44 7.95
CA ARG A 89 -12.00 12.86 8.35
C ARG A 89 -13.29 13.35 8.99
N ARG A 90 -14.46 12.98 8.44
CA ARG A 90 -15.76 13.35 9.00
C ARG A 90 -15.99 12.74 10.39
N LEU A 91 -15.69 11.44 10.56
CA LEU A 91 -15.83 10.77 11.84
C LEU A 91 -14.89 11.40 12.88
N MET A 92 -13.61 11.62 12.53
CA MET A 92 -12.64 12.27 13.41
C MET A 92 -13.02 13.70 13.82
N GLY A 93 -13.79 14.42 12.98
CA GLY A 93 -14.33 15.75 13.28
C GLY A 93 -15.65 15.75 14.06
N SER A 94 -16.24 14.60 14.35
CA SER A 94 -17.51 14.50 15.09
C SER A 94 -17.30 14.57 16.61
N ASN A 95 -18.34 14.96 17.36
CA ASN A 95 -18.25 15.10 18.82
C ASN A 95 -18.00 13.78 19.57
N ASN A 96 -18.40 12.65 18.98
CA ASN A 96 -18.23 11.32 19.58
C ASN A 96 -17.92 10.29 18.49
N PRO A 97 -16.66 10.25 18.00
CA PRO A 97 -16.26 9.34 16.94
C PRO A 97 -16.40 7.88 17.39
N PRO A 98 -16.99 6.98 16.58
CA PRO A 98 -16.98 5.55 16.86
C PRO A 98 -15.54 5.03 16.79
N ALA A 99 -14.95 4.73 17.95
CA ALA A 99 -13.52 4.40 18.08
C ALA A 99 -13.13 3.19 17.22
N ASN A 100 -13.97 2.14 17.21
CA ASN A 100 -13.73 0.93 16.43
C ASN A 100 -13.70 1.21 14.92
N ALA A 101 -14.66 2.00 14.42
CA ALA A 101 -14.70 2.36 13.02
C ALA A 101 -13.53 3.29 12.63
N CYS A 102 -13.16 4.25 13.48
CA CYS A 102 -12.01 5.12 13.24
C CYS A 102 -10.70 4.34 13.22
N TYR A 103 -10.53 3.38 14.13
CA TYR A 103 -9.37 2.50 14.18
C TYR A 103 -9.24 1.65 12.91
N VAL A 104 -10.32 0.99 12.50
CA VAL A 104 -10.31 0.14 11.29
C VAL A 104 -10.10 0.98 10.03
N LEU A 105 -10.74 2.14 9.91
CA LEU A 105 -10.53 3.05 8.78
C LEU A 105 -9.07 3.55 8.73
N ALA A 106 -8.47 3.89 9.87
CA ALA A 106 -7.07 4.29 9.94
C ALA A 106 -6.15 3.15 9.47
N ALA A 107 -6.35 1.92 9.93
CA ALA A 107 -5.59 0.74 9.51
C ALA A 107 -5.79 0.42 8.01
N MET A 108 -7.01 0.59 7.49
CA MET A 108 -7.29 0.45 6.06
C MET A 108 -6.54 1.49 5.23
N LEU A 109 -6.55 2.76 5.65
CA LEU A 109 -5.87 3.87 4.98
C LEU A 109 -4.35 3.75 5.09
N GLU A 110 -3.84 3.22 6.19
CA GLU A 110 -2.43 2.86 6.37
C GLU A 110 -1.98 1.79 5.38
N ARG A 111 -2.75 0.70 5.23
CA ARG A 111 -2.47 -0.35 4.23
C ARG A 111 -2.52 0.19 2.80
N LYS A 112 -3.36 1.18 2.53
CA LYS A 112 -3.42 1.91 1.24
C LYS A 112 -2.32 2.97 1.08
N ARG A 113 -1.44 3.18 2.07
CA ARG A 113 -0.39 4.21 2.12
C ARG A 113 -0.91 5.66 2.06
N VAL A 114 -2.17 5.89 2.46
CA VAL A 114 -2.75 7.23 2.57
C VAL A 114 -2.37 7.87 3.91
N LEU A 115 -2.46 7.09 4.98
CA LEU A 115 -1.97 7.45 6.31
C LEU A 115 -0.67 6.71 6.61
N LYS A 116 0.19 7.31 7.42
CA LYS A 116 1.40 6.71 7.95
C LYS A 116 1.34 6.78 9.47
N GLN A 117 1.41 5.63 10.14
CA GLN A 117 1.54 5.65 11.60
C GLN A 117 2.93 6.18 11.96
N VAL A 118 2.98 7.32 12.64
CA VAL A 118 4.24 7.96 13.04
C VAL A 118 4.61 7.64 14.48
N LYS A 119 3.62 7.39 15.35
CA LYS A 119 3.87 7.09 16.76
C LYS A 119 2.73 6.28 17.38
N THR A 120 3.07 5.54 18.43
CA THR A 120 2.11 4.99 19.39
C THR A 120 2.37 5.65 20.73
N GLU A 121 1.33 6.09 21.41
CA GLU A 121 1.40 6.66 22.77
C GLU A 121 0.46 5.92 23.71
N SER A 122 0.82 5.89 25.00
CA SER A 122 -0.04 5.38 26.06
C SER A 122 -0.50 6.57 26.92
N ARG A 123 -1.82 6.73 27.04
CA ARG A 123 -2.46 7.64 27.99
C ARG A 123 -3.17 6.81 29.06
N GLY A 124 -2.45 6.46 30.11
CA GLY A 124 -2.98 5.62 31.20
C GLY A 124 -3.32 4.22 30.69
N ALA A 125 -4.59 3.80 30.85
CA ALA A 125 -5.06 2.50 30.37
C ALA A 125 -5.36 2.48 28.86
N THR A 126 -5.37 3.64 28.18
CA THR A 126 -5.76 3.76 26.77
C THR A 126 -4.53 3.96 25.88
N ARG A 127 -4.42 3.15 24.83
CA ARG A 127 -3.39 3.30 23.79
C ARG A 127 -3.96 4.17 22.66
N VAL A 128 -3.13 5.04 22.09
CA VAL A 128 -3.49 5.86 20.92
C VAL A 128 -2.43 5.74 19.83
N LEU A 129 -2.87 5.79 18.58
CA LEU A 129 -2.04 5.78 17.39
C LEU A 129 -2.04 7.19 16.77
N ILE A 130 -0.86 7.69 16.45
CA ILE A 130 -0.70 8.98 15.78
C ILE A 130 -0.38 8.70 14.32
N TYR A 131 -1.26 9.18 13.45
CA TYR A 131 -1.16 9.04 12.00
C TYR A 131 -0.90 10.39 11.34
N GLU A 132 -0.07 10.39 10.31
CA GLU A 132 0.15 11.52 9.41
C GLU A 132 -0.40 11.17 8.02
N GLN A 133 -1.14 12.08 7.39
CA GLN A 133 -1.59 11.93 6.01
C GLN A 133 -0.44 12.26 5.04
N GLY A 134 -0.07 11.32 4.18
CA GLY A 134 1.20 11.38 3.44
C GLY A 134 1.31 12.48 2.38
N THR A 135 0.20 13.07 1.95
CA THR A 135 0.13 14.15 0.94
C THR A 135 -0.06 15.53 1.58
N THR A 136 -0.90 15.65 2.62
CA THR A 136 -1.28 16.93 3.24
C THR A 136 -0.52 17.22 4.53
N GLY A 137 0.04 16.20 5.19
CA GLY A 137 0.69 16.34 6.50
C GLY A 137 -0.30 16.44 7.67
N ASP A 138 -1.60 16.21 7.44
CA ASP A 138 -2.59 16.25 8.51
C ASP A 138 -2.33 15.16 9.56
N VAL A 139 -2.43 15.53 10.83
CA VAL A 139 -2.18 14.61 11.96
C VAL A 139 -3.49 14.19 12.61
N PHE A 140 -3.67 12.88 12.78
CA PHE A 140 -4.83 12.28 13.43
C PHE A 140 -4.39 11.45 14.64
N VAL A 141 -5.09 11.62 15.77
CA VAL A 141 -4.90 10.81 16.98
C VAL A 141 -6.06 9.85 17.11
N VAL A 142 -5.81 8.57 16.85
CA VAL A 142 -6.83 7.53 16.79
C VAL A 142 -6.72 6.64 18.03
N PRO A 143 -7.76 6.51 18.86
CA PRO A 143 -7.77 5.55 19.96
C PRO A 143 -7.60 4.12 19.45
N ASP A 144 -6.79 3.32 20.14
CA ASP A 144 -6.70 1.87 19.93
C ASP A 144 -7.67 1.19 20.92
N PRO A 145 -8.83 0.70 20.45
CA PRO A 145 -9.83 0.06 21.31
C PRO A 145 -9.42 -1.37 21.73
N GLN A 146 -8.25 -1.86 21.30
CA GLN A 146 -7.76 -3.21 21.57
C GLN A 146 -8.77 -4.29 21.15
N LEU A 147 -9.24 -4.19 19.90
CA LEU A 147 -10.26 -5.09 19.34
C LEU A 147 -9.90 -6.55 19.59
N ARG A 148 -10.87 -7.28 20.13
CA ARG A 148 -10.77 -8.72 20.34
C ARG A 148 -11.29 -9.47 19.12
N LEU A 149 -10.82 -10.71 18.94
CA LEU A 149 -11.18 -11.53 17.78
C LEU A 149 -12.69 -11.85 17.72
N ASP A 150 -13.37 -11.92 18.87
CA ASP A 150 -14.81 -12.11 18.99
C ASP A 150 -15.63 -10.87 18.58
N GLU A 151 -15.01 -9.70 18.45
CA GLU A 151 -15.65 -8.44 18.03
C GLU A 151 -15.49 -8.18 16.52
N LEU A 152 -14.71 -9.00 15.82
CA LEU A 152 -14.28 -8.74 14.46
C LEU A 152 -15.45 -8.67 13.46
N GLU A 153 -16.39 -9.60 13.55
CA GLU A 153 -17.56 -9.65 12.65
C GLU A 153 -18.47 -8.43 12.86
N THR A 154 -18.71 -8.05 14.12
CA THR A 154 -19.51 -6.88 14.48
C THR A 154 -18.87 -5.60 13.94
N VAL A 155 -17.57 -5.41 14.15
CA VAL A 155 -16.85 -4.22 13.71
C VAL A 155 -16.75 -4.16 12.18
N GLN A 156 -16.52 -5.29 11.50
CA GLN A 156 -16.55 -5.33 10.03
C GLN A 156 -17.93 -4.94 9.49
N ASN A 157 -19.00 -5.43 10.11
CA ASN A 157 -20.37 -5.08 9.71
C ASN A 157 -20.67 -3.59 9.95
N GLU A 158 -20.25 -3.02 11.08
CA GLU A 158 -20.38 -1.60 11.41
C GLU A 158 -19.66 -0.72 10.38
N VAL A 159 -18.37 -1.00 10.11
CA VAL A 159 -17.58 -0.25 9.12
C VAL A 159 -18.17 -0.39 7.73
N ALA A 160 -18.61 -1.57 7.34
CA ALA A 160 -19.26 -1.79 6.06
C ALA A 160 -20.61 -1.05 5.95
N GLN A 161 -21.38 -0.95 7.03
CA GLN A 161 -22.59 -0.13 7.06
C GLN A 161 -22.28 1.36 6.93
N LEU A 162 -21.27 1.87 7.64
CA LEU A 162 -20.85 3.26 7.55
C LEU A 162 -20.39 3.62 6.14
N LEU A 163 -19.59 2.76 5.50
CA LEU A 163 -19.18 2.92 4.10
C LEU A 163 -20.36 2.87 3.13
N ARG A 164 -21.37 2.02 3.37
CA ARG A 164 -22.60 1.98 2.55
C ARG A 164 -23.51 3.18 2.77
N GLY A 165 -23.58 3.71 3.99
CA GLY A 165 -24.37 4.90 4.33
C GLY A 165 -23.78 6.18 3.74
N ALA A 166 -22.46 6.32 3.86
CA ALA A 166 -21.64 7.31 3.18
C ALA A 166 -21.85 7.33 1.65
N ALA A 167 -22.24 6.18 1.09
CA ALA A 167 -22.51 6.03 -0.34
C ALA A 167 -23.93 6.45 -0.81
N LYS A 168 -24.81 6.89 0.10
CA LYS A 168 -26.07 7.55 -0.28
C LYS A 168 -25.89 9.06 -0.10
N PRO A 169 -25.96 9.87 -1.18
CA PRO A 169 -26.05 11.31 -0.99
C PRO A 169 -27.36 11.61 -0.26
N ASP A 170 -27.27 12.43 0.79
CA ASP A 170 -28.45 12.99 1.45
C ASP A 170 -29.34 13.64 0.39
N LYS A 171 -30.58 13.14 0.28
CA LYS A 171 -31.62 13.89 -0.41
C LYS A 171 -31.92 15.10 0.46
N ILE A 172 -31.36 16.24 0.07
CA ILE A 172 -31.77 17.54 0.58
C ILE A 172 -33.28 17.66 0.33
N GLN A 173 -34.05 17.69 1.42
CA GLN A 173 -35.47 18.03 1.40
C GLN A 173 -35.58 19.56 1.21
N THR A 174 -36.00 19.96 0.01
CA THR A 174 -36.69 21.24 -0.24
C THR A 174 -38.08 21.26 0.38
#